data_AF-A0AA37QIM7-F1
#
_entry.id   AF-A0AA37QIM7-F1
#
_cell.length_a   1.000
_cell.length_b   1.000
_cell.length_c   1.000
_cell.angle_alpha   90.00
_cell.angle_beta   90.00
_cell.angle_gamma   90.00
#
_symmetry.space_group_name_H-M   'P 1'
#
loop_
_entity.id
_entity.type
_entity.pdbx_description
1 polymer ?
#
loop_
_entity_poly.entity_id
_entity_poly.type
_entity_poly.pdbx_seq_one_letter_code
_entity_poly.pdbx_strand_id
1 'polypeptide(L)'
;MKVVSCAALLVSGLALAPEARALDCKNAQQPVDKIICATPALRKADDAMSAAYFKLLRETTDPEFHEALVRSQRRWLKVRSGGVDRFGAAENDPDAQQSDASILLDLTRSRADQLQRGELIRTMEGQRKIVARDSGGAFAGFDPASCFFSPPPYGNWSYTCLSGAYRQHQDRICSVSLEWASGHITEVRRLDVVKDGRASPKASCAIGYSANDDKCPEPDDDAEAKRMAHWAVVPSGAAGTAAPAPDKRWKYDPDADDRLADQPWMEDCLFAPVFPPPSQSRSAPVAKP
;
A
#
# COMPACT_ATOMS: atom_id res chain seq x y z
N MET A 1 30.56 -52.27 12.92
CA MET A 1 30.21 -50.89 12.54
C MET A 1 28.81 -50.58 13.05
N LYS A 2 28.67 -49.72 14.07
CA LYS A 2 27.38 -49.22 14.56
C LYS A 2 27.32 -47.74 14.21
N VAL A 3 26.47 -47.37 13.26
CA VAL A 3 26.27 -46.00 12.81
C VAL A 3 25.38 -45.30 13.84
N VAL A 4 25.95 -44.36 14.59
CA VAL A 4 25.20 -43.47 15.49
C VAL A 4 24.63 -42.36 14.62
N SER A 5 23.30 -42.31 14.52
CA SER A 5 22.57 -41.28 13.77
C SER A 5 22.31 -40.09 14.71
N CYS A 6 23.04 -38.99 14.51
CA CYS A 6 22.77 -37.71 15.18
C CYS A 6 21.59 -37.02 14.49
N ALA A 7 20.43 -37.03 15.14
CA ALA A 7 19.30 -36.19 14.75
C ALA A 7 19.60 -34.74 15.12
N ALA A 8 19.87 -33.90 14.12
CA ALA A 8 20.02 -32.46 14.28
C ALA A 8 18.63 -31.82 14.49
N LEU A 9 18.41 -31.26 15.68
CA LEU A 9 17.25 -30.41 15.99
C LEU A 9 17.42 -29.05 15.28
N LEU A 10 16.72 -28.86 14.18
CA LEU A 10 16.51 -27.56 13.55
C LEU A 10 15.53 -26.74 14.40
N VAL A 11 16.05 -25.85 15.24
CA VAL A 11 15.25 -24.82 15.91
C VAL A 11 14.95 -23.72 14.88
N SER A 12 13.76 -23.77 14.28
CA SER A 12 13.25 -22.70 13.43
C SER A 12 12.98 -21.46 14.28
N GLY A 13 13.80 -20.43 14.12
CA GLY A 13 13.60 -19.11 14.72
C GLY A 13 12.38 -18.43 14.09
N LEU A 14 11.21 -18.57 14.73
CA LEU A 14 10.13 -17.63 14.52
C LEU A 14 10.56 -16.29 15.11
N ALA A 15 10.92 -15.34 14.25
CA ALA A 15 11.04 -13.94 14.63
C ALA A 15 9.65 -13.45 15.05
N LEU A 16 9.38 -13.52 16.35
CA LEU A 16 8.26 -12.84 16.99
C LEU A 16 8.44 -11.35 16.69
N ALA A 17 7.55 -10.79 15.88
CA ALA A 17 7.46 -9.35 15.74
C ALA A 17 7.32 -8.75 17.15
N PRO A 18 8.11 -7.72 17.51
CA PRO A 18 7.98 -7.13 18.84
C PRO A 18 6.53 -6.68 19.03
N GLU A 19 5.90 -7.15 20.11
CA GLU A 19 4.71 -6.50 20.64
C GLU A 19 5.02 -5.01 20.77
N ALA A 20 4.06 -4.14 20.48
CA ALA A 20 4.22 -2.68 20.54
C ALA A 20 4.41 -2.18 21.99
N ARG A 21 5.32 -2.76 22.76
CA ARG A 21 5.70 -2.30 24.10
C ARG A 21 6.57 -1.06 23.96
N ALA A 22 6.50 -0.19 24.96
CA ALA A 22 7.37 0.99 25.03
C ALA A 22 8.85 0.59 24.90
N LEU A 23 9.63 1.40 24.19
CA LEU A 23 11.03 1.12 23.88
C LEU A 23 11.88 1.01 25.15
N ASP A 24 12.57 -0.12 25.34
CA ASP A 24 13.51 -0.30 26.45
C ASP A 24 14.88 0.30 26.11
N CYS A 25 15.07 1.56 26.47
CA CYS A 25 16.30 2.29 26.21
C CYS A 25 17.56 1.71 26.86
N LYS A 26 17.44 0.87 27.89
CA LYS A 26 18.61 0.21 28.49
C LYS A 26 19.13 -0.92 27.61
N ASN A 27 18.26 -1.52 26.81
CA ASN A 27 18.53 -2.67 25.96
C ASN A 27 18.43 -2.34 24.46
N ALA A 28 18.40 -1.06 24.09
CA ALA A 28 18.31 -0.60 22.71
C ALA A 28 19.52 -1.05 21.88
N GLN A 29 19.33 -2.00 20.97
CA GLN A 29 20.39 -2.52 20.11
C GLN A 29 20.38 -1.90 18.71
N GLN A 30 19.19 -1.58 18.17
CA GLN A 30 19.07 -1.04 16.82
C GLN A 30 19.57 0.41 16.75
N PRO A 31 20.18 0.84 15.63
CA PRO A 31 20.63 2.21 15.45
C PRO A 31 19.52 3.24 15.71
N VAL A 32 18.31 3.00 15.20
CA VAL A 32 17.18 3.93 15.42
C VAL A 32 16.77 4.00 16.88
N ASP A 33 16.79 2.88 17.60
CA ASP A 33 16.39 2.84 19.02
C ASP A 33 17.36 3.67 19.86
N LYS A 34 18.66 3.62 19.52
CA LYS A 34 19.69 4.45 20.16
C LYS A 34 19.44 5.94 19.89
N ILE A 35 19.06 6.33 18.67
CA ILE A 35 18.69 7.71 18.34
C ILE A 35 17.48 8.17 19.17
N ILE A 36 16.43 7.35 19.24
CA ILE A 36 15.23 7.63 20.03
C ILE A 36 15.60 7.82 21.50
N CYS A 37 16.40 6.92 22.05
CA CYS A 37 16.77 6.94 23.47
C CYS A 37 17.74 8.06 23.84
N ALA A 38 18.62 8.47 22.92
CA ALA A 38 19.54 9.59 23.12
C ALA A 38 18.87 10.97 22.98
N THR A 39 17.67 11.03 22.38
CA THR A 39 16.98 12.28 22.06
C THR A 39 15.72 12.44 22.92
N PRO A 40 15.74 13.25 24.00
CA PRO A 40 14.63 13.33 24.96
C PRO A 40 13.27 13.68 24.34
N ALA A 41 13.25 14.59 23.37
CA ALA A 41 12.03 14.99 22.68
C ALA A 41 11.44 13.84 21.82
N LEU A 42 12.28 13.05 21.17
CA LEU A 42 11.87 11.91 20.36
C LEU A 42 11.39 10.75 21.23
N ARG A 43 12.07 10.48 22.36
CA ARG A 43 11.57 9.53 23.36
C ARG A 43 10.17 9.90 23.86
N LYS A 44 9.94 11.18 24.20
CA LYS A 44 8.62 11.66 24.62
C LYS A 44 7.57 11.50 23.52
N ALA A 45 7.94 11.73 22.26
CA ALA A 45 7.03 11.52 21.13
C ALA A 45 6.69 10.03 20.94
N ASP A 46 7.66 9.13 21.11
CA ASP A 46 7.45 7.68 21.04
C ASP A 46 6.51 7.17 22.15
N ASP A 47 6.70 7.65 23.38
CA ASP A 47 5.79 7.35 24.50
C ASP A 47 4.36 7.84 24.20
N ALA A 48 4.22 9.05 23.65
CA ALA A 48 2.92 9.63 23.30
C ALA A 48 2.23 8.86 22.16
N MET A 49 2.98 8.45 21.13
CA MET A 49 2.48 7.62 20.04
C MET A 49 2.01 6.26 20.55
N SER A 50 2.80 5.61 21.41
CA SER A 50 2.46 4.32 22.00
C SER A 50 1.19 4.40 22.86
N ALA A 51 1.08 5.45 23.69
CA ALA A 51 -0.11 5.69 24.49
C ALA A 51 -1.36 5.92 23.61
N ALA A 52 -1.23 6.70 22.52
CA ALA A 52 -2.30 6.94 21.57
C ALA A 52 -2.74 5.65 20.86
N TYR A 53 -1.79 4.84 20.40
CA TYR A 53 -2.06 3.54 19.77
C TYR A 53 -2.84 2.61 20.72
N PHE A 54 -2.36 2.42 21.95
CA PHE A 54 -3.05 1.54 22.90
C PHE A 54 -4.41 2.06 23.33
N LYS A 55 -4.59 3.39 23.39
CA LYS A 55 -5.90 3.99 23.63
C LYS A 55 -6.86 3.67 22.48
N LEU A 56 -6.47 3.99 21.25
CA LEU A 56 -7.27 3.75 20.05
C LEU A 56 -7.61 2.25 19.91
N LEU A 57 -6.64 1.38 20.15
CA LEU A 57 -6.83 -0.07 20.09
C LEU A 57 -7.87 -0.57 21.09
N ARG A 58 -7.85 -0.07 22.35
CA ARG A 58 -8.86 -0.41 23.36
C ARG A 58 -10.25 0.12 23.03
N GLU A 59 -10.34 1.29 22.39
CA GLU A 59 -11.60 1.92 22.02
C GLU A 59 -12.21 1.30 20.74
N THR A 60 -11.40 0.59 19.95
CA THR A 60 -11.85 -0.08 18.72
C THR A 60 -12.50 -1.42 19.05
N THR A 61 -13.83 -1.45 19.01
CA THR A 61 -14.64 -2.64 19.27
C THR A 61 -14.88 -3.50 18.04
N ASP A 62 -14.71 -2.93 16.85
CA ASP A 62 -14.84 -3.64 15.59
C ASP A 62 -13.62 -4.53 15.35
N PRO A 63 -13.78 -5.87 15.27
CA PRO A 63 -12.66 -6.80 15.22
C PRO A 63 -11.82 -6.65 13.93
N GLU A 64 -12.45 -6.30 12.80
CA GLU A 64 -11.73 -6.14 11.53
C GLU A 64 -10.88 -4.88 11.53
N PHE A 65 -11.40 -3.79 12.11
CA PHE A 65 -10.64 -2.55 12.29
C PHE A 65 -9.54 -2.72 13.33
N HIS A 66 -9.82 -3.44 14.42
CA HIS A 66 -8.82 -3.75 15.44
C HIS A 66 -7.63 -4.51 14.83
N GLU A 67 -7.87 -5.55 14.04
CA GLU A 67 -6.80 -6.29 13.36
C GLU A 67 -6.02 -5.41 12.38
N ALA A 68 -6.72 -4.60 11.58
CA ALA A 68 -6.10 -3.69 10.63
C ALA A 68 -5.23 -2.61 11.29
N LEU A 69 -5.65 -2.07 12.44
CA LEU A 69 -4.85 -1.16 13.26
C LEU A 69 -3.56 -1.84 13.77
N VAL A 70 -3.64 -3.08 14.23
CA VAL A 70 -2.45 -3.84 14.66
C VAL A 70 -1.47 -4.02 13.51
N ARG A 71 -1.96 -4.41 12.32
CA ARG A 71 -1.11 -4.55 11.11
C ARG A 71 -0.46 -3.23 10.73
N SER A 72 -1.24 -2.15 10.70
CA SER A 72 -0.79 -0.79 10.40
C SER A 72 0.33 -0.33 11.34
N GLN A 73 0.12 -0.45 12.66
CA GLN A 73 1.15 -0.04 13.63
C GLN A 73 2.42 -0.87 13.53
N ARG A 74 2.31 -2.19 13.35
CA ARG A 74 3.48 -3.06 13.12
C ARG A 74 4.25 -2.66 11.87
N ARG A 75 3.55 -2.31 10.80
CA ARG A 75 4.16 -1.87 9.54
C ARG A 75 4.88 -0.54 9.70
N TRP A 76 4.25 0.44 10.36
CA TRP A 76 4.88 1.72 10.65
C TRP A 76 6.14 1.56 11.50
N LEU A 77 6.08 0.73 12.56
CA LEU A 77 7.23 0.42 13.41
C LEU A 77 8.36 -0.26 12.62
N LYS A 78 8.03 -1.18 11.70
CA LYS A 78 9.01 -1.83 10.82
C LYS A 78 9.75 -0.81 9.95
N VAL A 79 9.02 0.14 9.35
CA VAL A 79 9.64 1.20 8.53
C VAL A 79 10.53 2.08 9.39
N ARG A 80 10.06 2.51 10.57
CA ARG A 80 10.87 3.27 11.51
C ARG A 80 12.15 2.53 11.90
N SER A 81 12.04 1.23 12.21
CA SER A 81 13.18 0.38 12.55
C SER A 81 14.19 0.23 11.41
N GLY A 82 13.77 0.40 10.16
CA GLY A 82 14.65 0.47 9.00
C GLY A 82 15.50 1.75 8.92
N GLY A 83 15.12 2.81 9.65
CA GLY A 83 15.83 4.08 9.67
C GLY A 83 15.33 5.07 8.62
N VAL A 84 16.12 6.12 8.41
CA VAL A 84 15.85 7.22 7.49
C VAL A 84 16.66 6.99 6.22
N ASP A 85 16.05 6.34 5.23
CA ASP A 85 16.71 6.04 3.96
C ASP A 85 16.60 7.23 2.99
N ARG A 86 17.73 7.59 2.37
CA ARG A 86 17.83 8.65 1.36
C ARG A 86 18.23 7.98 0.06
N PHE A 87 17.29 7.84 -0.86
CA PHE A 87 17.50 7.10 -2.11
C PHE A 87 17.46 8.01 -3.34
N GLY A 88 18.30 7.71 -4.34
CA GLY A 88 18.29 8.42 -5.62
C GLY A 88 18.59 9.91 -5.47
N ALA A 89 17.75 10.80 -6.03
CA ALA A 89 17.92 12.24 -5.94
C ALA A 89 18.04 12.77 -4.49
N ALA A 90 17.39 12.10 -3.52
CA ALA A 90 17.43 12.47 -2.11
C ALA A 90 18.84 12.37 -1.48
N GLU A 91 19.74 11.57 -2.05
CA GLU A 91 21.11 11.43 -1.55
C GLU A 91 21.88 12.75 -1.58
N ASN A 92 21.56 13.62 -2.56
CA ASN A 92 22.24 14.88 -2.80
C ASN A 92 21.34 16.10 -2.59
N ASP A 93 20.07 15.90 -2.21
CA ASP A 93 19.11 16.97 -2.01
C ASP A 93 19.34 17.66 -0.65
N PRO A 94 19.57 18.99 -0.60
CA PRO A 94 19.81 19.72 0.66
C PRO A 94 18.66 19.61 1.66
N ASP A 95 17.41 19.57 1.21
CA ASP A 95 16.23 19.49 2.06
C ASP A 95 16.08 18.08 2.65
N ALA A 96 16.65 17.06 2.00
CA ALA A 96 16.75 15.71 2.54
C ALA A 96 17.87 15.54 3.60
N GLN A 97 18.82 16.47 3.72
CA GLN A 97 19.99 16.35 4.62
C GLN A 97 19.72 16.76 6.08
N GLN A 98 18.46 16.79 6.51
CA GLN A 98 18.11 16.95 7.91
C GLN A 98 18.66 15.79 8.75
N SER A 99 18.94 16.02 10.04
CA SER A 99 19.37 14.94 10.93
C SER A 99 18.29 13.87 11.10
N ASP A 100 18.67 12.60 11.15
CA ASP A 100 17.73 11.49 11.34
C ASP A 100 16.88 11.67 12.60
N ALA A 101 17.43 12.22 13.68
CA ALA A 101 16.69 12.49 14.91
C ALA A 101 15.53 13.47 14.71
N SER A 102 15.72 14.51 13.90
CA SER A 102 14.67 15.48 13.56
C SER A 102 13.59 14.85 12.69
N ILE A 103 14.01 14.11 11.66
CA ILE A 103 13.08 13.43 10.74
C ILE A 103 12.22 12.42 11.51
N LEU A 104 12.84 11.58 12.33
CA LEU A 104 12.14 10.60 13.17
C LEU A 104 11.20 11.26 14.18
N LEU A 105 11.57 12.44 14.71
CA LEU A 105 10.70 13.20 15.63
C LEU A 105 9.42 13.63 14.94
N ASP A 106 9.53 14.21 13.75
CA ASP A 106 8.36 14.70 13.02
C ASP A 106 7.48 13.56 12.51
N LEU A 107 8.08 12.48 12.00
CA LEU A 107 7.35 11.26 11.62
C LEU A 107 6.62 10.62 12.81
N THR A 108 7.26 10.55 13.97
CA THR A 108 6.66 9.98 15.19
C THR A 108 5.52 10.85 15.72
N ARG A 109 5.68 12.18 15.67
CA ARG A 109 4.61 13.13 16.04
C ARG A 109 3.42 13.04 15.09
N SER A 110 3.68 12.97 13.78
CA SER A 110 2.63 12.80 12.77
C SER A 110 1.84 11.53 13.02
N ARG A 111 2.52 10.40 13.25
CA ARG A 111 1.85 9.13 13.59
C ARG A 111 1.05 9.22 14.89
N ALA A 112 1.60 9.87 15.92
CA ALA A 112 0.87 10.09 17.17
C ALA A 112 -0.42 10.89 16.97
N ASP A 113 -0.37 11.96 16.16
CA ASP A 113 -1.54 12.79 15.85
C ASP A 113 -2.61 12.01 15.07
N GLN A 114 -2.22 11.26 14.04
CA GLN A 114 -3.13 10.35 13.30
C GLN A 114 -3.87 9.38 14.23
N LEU A 115 -3.13 8.74 15.16
CA LEU A 115 -3.68 7.81 16.15
C LEU A 115 -4.59 8.52 17.14
N GLN A 116 -4.19 9.68 17.66
CA GLN A 116 -4.97 10.47 18.63
C GLN A 116 -6.28 10.96 18.02
N ARG A 117 -6.25 11.37 16.76
CA ARG A 117 -7.42 11.84 16.03
C ARG A 117 -8.30 10.69 15.54
N GLY A 118 -7.87 9.44 15.62
CA GLY A 118 -8.61 8.31 15.05
C GLY A 118 -8.72 8.36 13.53
N GLU A 119 -7.75 8.96 12.84
CA GLU A 119 -7.75 9.09 11.37
C GLU A 119 -7.77 7.73 10.69
N LEU A 120 -6.97 6.79 11.20
CA LEU A 120 -6.91 5.41 10.69
C LEU A 120 -8.27 4.70 10.75
N ILE A 121 -9.08 4.97 11.79
CA ILE A 121 -10.45 4.44 11.87
C ILE A 121 -11.33 5.06 10.80
N ARG A 122 -11.29 6.40 10.63
CA ARG A 122 -12.08 7.09 9.61
C ARG A 122 -11.74 6.62 8.19
N THR A 123 -10.46 6.37 7.91
CA THR A 123 -10.03 5.79 6.63
C THR A 123 -10.74 4.45 6.39
N MET A 124 -10.74 3.54 7.38
CA MET A 124 -11.40 2.24 7.22
C MET A 124 -12.93 2.34 7.20
N GLU A 125 -13.53 3.32 7.87
CA GLU A 125 -14.96 3.63 7.73
C GLU A 125 -15.29 4.12 6.31
N GLY A 126 -14.41 4.93 5.70
CA GLY A 126 -14.49 5.32 4.30
C GLY A 126 -14.45 4.10 3.38
N GLN A 127 -13.44 3.25 3.56
CA GLN A 127 -13.29 1.99 2.83
C GLN A 127 -14.54 1.11 2.96
N ARG A 128 -15.09 0.96 4.17
CA ARG A 128 -16.34 0.22 4.42
C ARG A 128 -17.53 0.78 3.65
N LYS A 129 -17.68 2.10 3.61
CA LYS A 129 -18.77 2.76 2.87
C LYS A 129 -18.65 2.54 1.36
N ILE A 130 -17.43 2.63 0.83
CA ILE A 130 -17.14 2.39 -0.59
C ILE A 130 -17.53 0.96 -0.97
N VAL A 131 -17.03 -0.04 -0.24
CA VAL A 131 -17.28 -1.45 -0.58
C VAL A 131 -18.69 -1.95 -0.25
N ALA A 132 -19.50 -1.17 0.49
CA ALA A 132 -20.87 -1.57 0.82
C ALA A 132 -21.80 -1.66 -0.40
N ARG A 133 -21.42 -1.02 -1.53
CA ARG A 133 -22.16 -1.09 -2.80
C ARG A 133 -21.78 -2.30 -3.65
N ASP A 134 -20.64 -2.90 -3.34
CA ASP A 134 -20.07 -4.01 -4.08
C ASP A 134 -20.76 -5.32 -3.66
N SER A 135 -20.71 -6.36 -4.49
CA SER A 135 -21.10 -7.69 -3.99
C SER A 135 -20.05 -8.27 -3.04
N GLY A 136 -18.85 -7.69 -3.04
CA GLY A 136 -17.67 -8.26 -2.43
C GLY A 136 -17.21 -9.53 -3.16
N GLY A 137 -16.31 -10.26 -2.52
CA GLY A 137 -15.79 -11.53 -2.99
C GLY A 137 -14.35 -11.73 -2.55
N ALA A 138 -13.79 -12.90 -2.84
CA ALA A 138 -12.47 -13.31 -2.36
C ALA A 138 -11.32 -12.44 -2.89
N PHE A 139 -11.54 -11.65 -3.93
CA PHE A 139 -10.52 -10.77 -4.53
C PHE A 139 -10.61 -9.32 -4.05
N ALA A 140 -11.69 -8.94 -3.35
CA ALA A 140 -11.86 -7.58 -2.85
C ALA A 140 -10.96 -7.28 -1.66
N GLY A 141 -10.50 -6.04 -1.57
CA GLY A 141 -9.66 -5.53 -0.48
C GLY A 141 -8.38 -4.88 -1.00
N PHE A 142 -7.34 -4.93 -0.16
CA PHE A 142 -6.09 -4.23 -0.36
C PHE A 142 -4.93 -5.21 -0.41
N ASP A 143 -3.93 -4.92 -1.24
CA ASP A 143 -2.65 -5.63 -1.20
C ASP A 143 -1.87 -5.21 0.05
N PRO A 144 -0.99 -6.09 0.58
CA PRO A 144 -0.01 -5.68 1.56
C PRO A 144 0.86 -4.56 1.02
N ALA A 145 0.63 -3.32 1.48
CA ALA A 145 1.34 -2.17 0.94
C ALA A 145 2.84 -2.21 1.29
N SER A 146 3.68 -1.82 0.32
CA SER A 146 5.07 -1.48 0.58
C SER A 146 5.12 -0.05 1.10
N CYS A 147 5.56 0.14 2.35
CA CYS A 147 5.61 1.45 2.97
C CYS A 147 7.05 1.86 3.27
N PHE A 148 7.32 3.16 3.18
CA PHE A 148 8.62 3.76 3.41
C PHE A 148 8.46 5.21 3.90
N PHE A 149 9.55 5.81 4.36
CA PHE A 149 9.59 7.25 4.58
C PHE A 149 10.00 7.93 3.29
N SER A 150 9.13 8.76 2.72
CA SER A 150 9.37 9.46 1.46
C SER A 150 10.22 10.72 1.71
N PRO A 151 11.47 10.78 1.23
CA PRO A 151 12.32 11.98 1.37
C PRO A 151 12.00 13.04 0.30
N PRO A 152 12.41 14.30 0.52
CA PRO A 152 12.62 15.26 -0.57
C PRO A 152 13.60 14.71 -1.62
N PRO A 153 13.43 15.03 -2.92
CA PRO A 153 12.37 15.86 -3.51
C PRO A 153 11.09 15.09 -3.84
N TYR A 154 11.01 13.78 -3.55
CA TYR A 154 9.84 12.96 -3.91
C TYR A 154 8.61 13.24 -3.04
N GLY A 155 8.82 13.91 -1.90
CA GLY A 155 7.78 14.42 -1.03
C GLY A 155 8.40 15.22 0.12
N ASN A 156 7.60 15.55 1.12
CA ASN A 156 8.14 15.94 2.43
C ASN A 156 8.29 14.68 3.26
N TRP A 157 9.31 14.58 4.12
CA TRP A 157 9.50 13.43 5.02
C TRP A 157 8.18 12.96 5.64
N SER A 158 7.63 11.88 5.10
CA SER A 158 6.29 11.38 5.43
C SER A 158 6.25 9.86 5.32
N TYR A 159 5.34 9.24 6.05
CA TYR A 159 5.08 7.81 5.93
C TYR A 159 4.13 7.56 4.76
N THR A 160 4.64 6.91 3.72
CA THR A 160 3.92 6.67 2.47
C THR A 160 3.84 5.19 2.20
N CYS A 161 2.70 4.74 1.69
CA CYS A 161 2.44 3.35 1.36
C CYS A 161 2.01 3.23 -0.11
N LEU A 162 2.73 2.40 -0.87
CA LEU A 162 2.33 1.97 -2.21
C LEU A 162 1.50 0.70 -2.05
N SER A 163 0.20 0.87 -2.22
CA SER A 163 -0.79 -0.20 -2.10
C SER A 163 -1.55 -0.37 -3.40
N GLY A 164 -2.31 -1.46 -3.49
CA GLY A 164 -3.32 -1.65 -4.51
C GLY A 164 -4.69 -1.87 -3.86
N ALA A 165 -5.73 -1.29 -4.45
CA ALA A 165 -7.11 -1.43 -4.03
C ALA A 165 -7.92 -2.20 -5.08
N TYR A 166 -8.72 -3.16 -4.62
CA TYR A 166 -9.43 -4.12 -5.46
C TYR A 166 -10.87 -4.16 -5.01
N ARG A 167 -11.76 -3.84 -5.93
CA ARG A 167 -13.20 -3.92 -5.73
C ARG A 167 -13.75 -5.05 -6.58
N GLN A 168 -14.72 -5.78 -6.04
CA GLN A 168 -15.32 -6.91 -6.73
C GLN A 168 -16.84 -6.79 -6.70
N HIS A 169 -17.44 -6.79 -7.90
CA HIS A 169 -18.87 -6.88 -8.08
C HIS A 169 -19.18 -8.00 -9.07
N GLN A 170 -19.90 -9.02 -8.60
CA GLN A 170 -20.16 -10.26 -9.32
C GLN A 170 -18.84 -10.92 -9.79
N ASP A 171 -18.71 -11.14 -11.09
CA ASP A 171 -17.53 -11.71 -11.73
C ASP A 171 -16.45 -10.66 -12.06
N ARG A 172 -16.71 -9.35 -11.89
CA ARG A 172 -15.76 -8.30 -12.22
C ARG A 172 -14.91 -7.89 -11.03
N ILE A 173 -13.61 -7.76 -11.28
CA ILE A 173 -12.65 -7.15 -10.36
C ILE A 173 -12.10 -5.90 -11.05
N CYS A 174 -12.24 -4.78 -10.37
CA CYS A 174 -11.69 -3.50 -10.80
C CYS A 174 -10.63 -3.11 -9.78
N SER A 175 -9.39 -2.97 -10.24
CA SER A 175 -8.25 -2.75 -9.36
C SER A 175 -7.38 -1.59 -9.81
N VAL A 176 -6.84 -0.88 -8.83
CA VAL A 176 -5.74 0.06 -8.99
C VAL A 176 -4.54 -0.47 -8.23
N SER A 177 -3.34 -0.33 -8.79
CA SER A 177 -2.08 -0.60 -8.10
C SER A 177 -1.10 0.53 -8.34
N LEU A 178 -0.43 0.96 -7.29
CA LEU A 178 0.66 1.92 -7.38
C LEU A 178 1.99 1.18 -7.42
N GLU A 179 2.79 1.49 -8.42
CA GLU A 179 4.15 0.98 -8.58
C GLU A 179 5.14 2.14 -8.56
N TRP A 180 6.28 1.98 -7.89
CA TRP A 180 7.38 2.94 -7.96
C TRP A 180 8.52 2.35 -8.78
N ALA A 181 8.93 3.08 -9.81
CA ALA A 181 10.09 2.73 -10.62
C ALA A 181 10.82 4.01 -11.05
N SER A 182 12.15 4.01 -10.94
CA SER A 182 13.02 5.06 -11.48
C SER A 182 12.67 6.50 -11.06
N GLY A 183 12.16 6.70 -9.84
CA GLY A 183 11.81 8.04 -9.34
C GLY A 183 10.37 8.48 -9.59
N HIS A 184 9.54 7.62 -10.18
CA HIS A 184 8.15 7.93 -10.53
C HIS A 184 7.17 6.89 -9.96
N ILE A 185 6.01 7.36 -9.50
CA ILE A 185 4.85 6.51 -9.25
C ILE A 185 4.10 6.32 -10.56
N THR A 186 3.81 5.07 -10.90
CA THR A 186 2.90 4.70 -11.97
C THR A 186 1.67 4.05 -11.33
N GLU A 187 0.51 4.59 -11.64
CA GLU A 187 -0.77 3.97 -11.31
C GLU A 187 -1.15 3.04 -12.45
N VAL A 188 -1.46 1.78 -12.15
CA VAL A 188 -1.99 0.81 -13.12
C VAL A 188 -3.42 0.49 -12.74
N ARG A 189 -4.33 0.67 -13.69
CA ARG A 189 -5.74 0.30 -13.56
C ARG A 189 -6.00 -0.96 -14.36
N ARG A 190 -6.81 -1.86 -13.81
CA ARG A 190 -7.10 -3.15 -14.44
C ARG A 190 -8.54 -3.59 -14.22
N LEU A 191 -9.09 -4.21 -15.25
CA LEU A 191 -10.29 -5.03 -15.21
C LEU A 191 -9.88 -6.50 -15.33
N ASP A 192 -10.28 -7.30 -14.37
CA ASP A 192 -10.22 -8.76 -14.42
C ASP A 192 -11.64 -9.35 -14.35
N VAL A 193 -11.84 -10.54 -14.92
CA VAL A 193 -13.08 -11.31 -14.80
C VAL A 193 -12.80 -12.67 -14.16
N VAL A 194 -13.60 -13.02 -13.16
CA VAL A 194 -13.56 -14.26 -12.41
C VAL A 194 -14.42 -15.31 -13.09
N LYS A 195 -13.79 -16.44 -13.44
CA LYS A 195 -14.49 -17.64 -13.89
C LYS A 195 -13.90 -18.86 -13.20
N ASP A 196 -14.76 -19.73 -12.69
CA ASP A 196 -14.36 -20.95 -11.98
C ASP A 196 -13.35 -20.69 -10.83
N GLY A 197 -13.56 -19.58 -10.10
CA GLY A 197 -12.70 -19.15 -9.00
C GLY A 197 -11.34 -18.56 -9.42
N ARG A 198 -11.12 -18.31 -10.72
CA ARG A 198 -9.87 -17.74 -11.24
C ARG A 198 -10.10 -16.42 -11.93
N ALA A 199 -9.34 -15.40 -11.54
CA ALA A 199 -9.34 -14.10 -12.22
C ALA A 199 -8.54 -14.19 -13.52
N SER A 200 -9.04 -13.53 -14.57
CA SER A 200 -8.35 -13.40 -15.85
C SER A 200 -8.34 -11.93 -16.30
N PRO A 201 -7.18 -11.37 -16.68
CA PRO A 201 -7.10 -9.99 -17.16
C PRO A 201 -7.94 -9.78 -18.42
N LYS A 202 -8.66 -8.67 -18.48
CA LYS A 202 -9.44 -8.26 -19.66
C LYS A 202 -8.98 -6.94 -20.24
N ALA A 203 -8.66 -5.98 -19.39
CA ALA A 203 -8.16 -4.69 -19.82
C ALA A 203 -7.25 -4.05 -18.79
N SER A 204 -6.31 -3.21 -19.24
CA SER A 204 -5.50 -2.37 -18.38
C SER A 204 -5.14 -1.05 -19.03
N CYS A 205 -4.76 -0.09 -18.21
CA CYS A 205 -4.13 1.16 -18.62
C CYS A 205 -3.25 1.66 -17.47
N ALA A 206 -2.42 2.67 -17.74
CA ALA A 206 -1.53 3.27 -16.76
C ALA A 206 -1.59 4.81 -16.76
N ILE A 207 -1.28 5.41 -15.61
CA ILE A 207 -1.10 6.85 -15.43
C ILE A 207 0.29 7.08 -14.84
N GLY A 208 0.95 8.15 -15.31
CA GLY A 208 2.32 8.46 -14.92
C GLY A 208 3.33 7.93 -15.93
N TYR A 209 4.45 7.39 -15.45
CA TYR A 209 5.54 6.93 -16.29
C TYR A 209 5.29 5.50 -16.78
N SER A 210 4.58 5.34 -17.90
CA SER A 210 4.39 4.04 -18.55
C SER A 210 5.23 3.91 -19.81
N ALA A 211 6.02 2.84 -19.92
CA ALA A 211 6.88 2.59 -21.09
C ALA A 211 6.11 2.27 -22.40
N ASN A 212 4.81 1.98 -22.31
CA ASN A 212 4.03 1.39 -23.42
C ASN A 212 2.93 2.31 -23.98
N ASP A 213 2.90 3.61 -23.67
CA ASP A 213 1.88 4.58 -24.14
C ASP A 213 0.40 4.25 -23.81
N ASP A 214 0.14 3.23 -22.98
CA ASP A 214 -1.21 2.79 -22.56
C ASP A 214 -1.83 3.75 -21.52
N LYS A 215 -1.98 5.03 -21.87
CA LYS A 215 -2.51 6.06 -20.97
C LYS A 215 -3.98 5.80 -20.63
N CYS A 216 -4.34 5.82 -19.35
CA CYS A 216 -5.73 5.73 -18.93
C CYS A 216 -6.55 6.93 -19.41
N PRO A 217 -7.79 6.72 -19.90
CA PRO A 217 -8.72 7.82 -20.14
C PRO A 217 -9.11 8.52 -18.84
N GLU A 218 -8.96 9.85 -18.80
CA GLU A 218 -9.38 10.70 -17.70
C GLU A 218 -10.56 11.62 -18.12
N PRO A 219 -11.47 11.98 -17.19
CA PRO A 219 -12.60 12.84 -17.49
C PRO A 219 -12.19 14.22 -18.05
N ASP A 220 -11.10 14.76 -17.52
CA ASP A 220 -10.57 16.11 -17.80
C ASP A 220 -9.52 16.15 -18.93
N ASP A 221 -9.25 15.02 -19.59
CA ASP A 221 -8.35 14.95 -20.74
C ASP A 221 -8.75 15.97 -21.83
N ASP A 222 -7.76 16.68 -22.37
CA ASP A 222 -7.96 17.52 -23.54
C ASP A 222 -8.21 16.69 -24.81
N ALA A 223 -8.44 17.36 -25.94
CA ALA A 223 -8.74 16.69 -27.19
C ALA A 223 -7.58 15.81 -27.70
N GLU A 224 -6.34 16.10 -27.34
CA GLU A 224 -5.17 15.32 -27.74
C GLU A 224 -4.98 14.11 -26.82
N ALA A 225 -5.06 14.32 -25.51
CA ALA A 225 -5.02 13.27 -24.51
C ALA A 225 -6.14 12.24 -24.76
N LYS A 226 -7.39 12.67 -25.01
CA LYS A 226 -8.50 11.77 -25.39
C LYS A 226 -8.25 10.95 -26.66
N ARG A 227 -7.42 11.44 -27.58
CA ARG A 227 -7.03 10.68 -28.80
C ARG A 227 -5.96 9.64 -28.52
N MET A 228 -5.18 9.78 -27.46
CA MET A 228 -4.12 8.83 -27.11
C MET A 228 -4.57 7.84 -26.04
N ALA A 229 -5.34 8.31 -25.06
CA ALA A 229 -5.77 7.54 -23.91
C ALA A 229 -6.75 6.43 -24.31
N HIS A 230 -6.48 5.23 -23.82
CA HIS A 230 -7.28 4.05 -24.08
C HIS A 230 -6.99 2.95 -23.06
N TRP A 231 -7.94 2.04 -22.93
CA TRP A 231 -7.75 0.75 -22.30
C TRP A 231 -7.17 -0.23 -23.31
N ALA A 232 -6.07 -0.87 -22.95
CA ALA A 232 -5.50 -1.98 -23.69
C ALA A 232 -6.29 -3.26 -23.39
N VAL A 233 -6.96 -3.85 -24.39
CA VAL A 233 -7.80 -5.05 -24.26
C VAL A 233 -7.05 -6.29 -24.78
N VAL A 234 -7.12 -7.40 -24.03
CA VAL A 234 -6.38 -8.65 -24.27
C VAL A 234 -7.05 -9.52 -25.37
N PRO A 235 -6.27 -10.17 -26.27
CA PRO A 235 -6.14 -11.63 -26.16
C PRO A 235 -4.71 -12.14 -25.91
N SER A 236 -3.66 -11.30 -25.87
CA SER A 236 -2.30 -11.78 -25.53
C SER A 236 -1.48 -10.80 -24.70
N GLY A 237 -1.26 -11.14 -23.43
CA GLY A 237 0.06 -10.96 -22.78
C GLY A 237 0.47 -9.58 -22.26
N ALA A 238 -0.30 -8.51 -22.43
CA ALA A 238 0.07 -7.19 -21.91
C ALA A 238 -0.63 -6.87 -20.58
N ALA A 239 -0.30 -7.64 -19.56
CA ALA A 239 -0.14 -7.10 -18.22
C ALA A 239 1.05 -7.86 -17.65
N GLY A 240 2.20 -7.21 -17.50
CA GLY A 240 3.38 -7.81 -16.86
C GLY A 240 3.16 -8.19 -15.39
N THR A 241 1.91 -8.17 -14.92
CA THR A 241 1.47 -8.43 -13.56
C THR A 241 0.54 -9.63 -13.55
N ALA A 242 0.84 -10.60 -12.68
CA ALA A 242 0.00 -11.78 -12.50
C ALA A 242 -1.44 -11.38 -12.12
N ALA A 243 -2.41 -12.20 -12.54
CA ALA A 243 -3.80 -12.07 -12.10
C ALA A 243 -3.86 -12.01 -10.56
N PRO A 244 -4.80 -11.25 -9.98
CA PRO A 244 -4.88 -11.12 -8.53
C PRO A 244 -5.11 -12.48 -7.88
N ALA A 245 -4.41 -12.73 -6.77
CA ALA A 245 -4.61 -13.91 -5.93
C ALA A 245 -5.47 -13.53 -4.72
N PRO A 246 -6.51 -14.33 -4.37
CA PRO A 246 -7.46 -13.96 -3.32
C PRO A 246 -6.90 -14.15 -1.89
N ASP A 247 -5.90 -15.00 -1.71
CA ASP A 247 -5.39 -15.47 -0.41
C ASP A 247 -4.56 -14.42 0.36
N LYS A 248 -4.26 -13.27 -0.25
CA LYS A 248 -3.38 -12.24 0.34
C LYS A 248 -4.08 -10.91 0.62
N ARG A 249 -5.39 -10.83 0.44
CA ARG A 249 -6.14 -9.58 0.53
C ARG A 249 -6.45 -9.20 1.97
N TRP A 250 -6.15 -7.97 2.33
CA TRP A 250 -6.68 -7.36 3.55
C TRP A 250 -7.99 -6.67 3.24
N LYS A 251 -9.02 -6.94 4.03
CA LYS A 251 -10.32 -6.27 3.85
C LYS A 251 -10.22 -4.74 4.00
N TYR A 252 -9.41 -4.30 4.95
CA TYR A 252 -9.13 -2.89 5.23
C TYR A 252 -7.63 -2.67 5.41
N ASP A 253 -7.14 -1.54 4.89
CA ASP A 253 -5.77 -1.07 5.11
C ASP A 253 -5.81 0.42 5.46
N PRO A 254 -5.69 0.82 6.74
CA PRO A 254 -5.82 2.22 7.15
C PRO A 254 -4.67 3.11 6.67
N ASP A 255 -3.59 2.52 6.16
CA ASP A 255 -2.45 3.26 5.57
C ASP A 255 -2.56 3.38 4.04
N ALA A 256 -3.57 2.77 3.41
CA ALA A 256 -3.86 2.98 2.00
C ALA A 256 -4.70 4.26 1.82
N ASP A 257 -4.38 5.04 0.79
CA ASP A 257 -5.22 6.17 0.37
C ASP A 257 -6.60 5.64 -0.03
N ASP A 258 -7.66 6.09 0.65
CA ASP A 258 -9.02 5.65 0.41
C ASP A 258 -9.51 6.07 -0.98
N ARG A 259 -8.95 7.14 -1.56
CA ARG A 259 -9.20 7.57 -2.93
C ARG A 259 -8.83 6.51 -3.95
N LEU A 260 -7.90 5.60 -3.65
CA LEU A 260 -7.57 4.49 -4.54
C LEU A 260 -8.78 3.58 -4.77
N ALA A 261 -9.61 3.35 -3.75
CA ALA A 261 -10.80 2.51 -3.87
C ALA A 261 -12.04 3.28 -4.35
N ASP A 262 -12.01 4.63 -4.31
CA ASP A 262 -13.14 5.50 -4.65
C ASP A 262 -12.92 6.32 -5.93
N GLN A 263 -12.13 5.80 -6.86
CA GLN A 263 -11.92 6.48 -8.14
C GLN A 263 -13.17 6.33 -9.03
N PRO A 264 -13.63 7.39 -9.73
CA PRO A 264 -14.86 7.34 -10.53
C PRO A 264 -14.94 6.20 -11.55
N TRP A 265 -13.81 5.89 -12.20
CA TRP A 265 -13.75 4.80 -13.19
C TRP A 265 -14.06 3.43 -12.59
N MET A 266 -13.82 3.22 -11.28
CA MET A 266 -14.13 1.95 -10.62
C MET A 266 -15.63 1.72 -10.56
N GLU A 267 -16.44 2.77 -10.36
CA GLU A 267 -17.90 2.65 -10.38
C GLU A 267 -18.38 2.21 -11.77
N ASP A 268 -17.89 2.84 -12.83
CA ASP A 268 -18.20 2.43 -14.21
C ASP A 268 -17.73 1.00 -14.50
N CYS A 269 -16.52 0.65 -14.06
CA CYS A 269 -15.95 -0.68 -14.25
C CYS A 269 -16.80 -1.80 -13.61
N LEU A 270 -17.26 -1.56 -12.39
CA LEU A 270 -18.02 -2.54 -11.61
C LEU A 270 -19.48 -2.66 -12.08
N PHE A 271 -20.12 -1.53 -12.42
CA PHE A 271 -21.58 -1.48 -12.54
C PHE A 271 -22.09 -1.17 -13.96
N ALA A 272 -21.27 -0.63 -14.87
CA ALA A 272 -21.72 -0.39 -16.23
C ALA A 272 -21.97 -1.73 -16.95
N PRO A 273 -22.98 -1.84 -17.82
CA PRO A 273 -23.24 -3.08 -18.56
C PRO A 273 -22.05 -3.50 -19.44
N VAL A 274 -21.29 -2.53 -19.96
CA VAL A 274 -20.10 -2.75 -20.80
C VAL A 274 -18.95 -1.89 -20.29
N PHE A 275 -17.81 -2.51 -19.98
CA PHE A 275 -16.57 -1.83 -19.62
C PHE A 275 -15.35 -2.64 -20.09
N PRO A 276 -14.26 -2.00 -20.54
CA PRO A 276 -14.17 -0.56 -20.85
C PRO A 276 -15.10 -0.16 -22.02
N PRO A 277 -15.48 1.12 -22.15
CA PRO A 277 -16.29 1.58 -23.28
C PRO A 277 -15.60 1.28 -24.61
N PRO A 278 -16.31 0.81 -25.66
CA PRO A 278 -15.70 0.52 -26.96
C PRO A 278 -14.96 1.73 -27.58
N SER A 279 -15.44 2.94 -27.35
CA SER A 279 -14.82 4.19 -27.82
C SER A 279 -13.47 4.50 -27.14
N GLN A 280 -13.20 3.87 -25.99
CA GLN A 280 -11.99 4.06 -25.19
C GLN A 280 -11.14 2.79 -25.13
N SER A 281 -11.36 1.82 -26.02
CA SER A 281 -10.68 0.53 -26.02
C SER A 281 -9.81 0.36 -27.27
N ARG A 282 -8.61 -0.20 -27.12
CA ARG A 282 -7.78 -0.66 -28.26
C ARG A 282 -7.18 -2.02 -27.93
N SER A 283 -6.94 -2.82 -28.97
CA SER A 283 -6.18 -4.06 -28.81
C SER A 283 -4.75 -3.75 -28.40
N ALA A 284 -4.24 -4.41 -27.37
CA ALA A 284 -2.84 -4.31 -26.98
C ALA A 284 -1.93 -4.67 -28.18
N PRO A 285 -0.82 -3.94 -28.41
CA PRO A 285 0.16 -4.33 -29.42
C PRO A 285 0.75 -5.71 -29.06
N VAL A 286 0.86 -6.59 -30.05
CA VAL A 286 1.51 -7.89 -29.86
C VAL A 286 2.98 -7.64 -29.51
N ALA A 287 3.44 -8.15 -28.36
CA ALA A 287 4.84 -8.07 -27.98
C ALA A 287 5.70 -8.63 -29.12
N LYS A 288 6.61 -7.81 -29.66
CA LYS A 288 7.56 -8.28 -30.67
C LYS A 288 8.52 -9.28 -29.98
N PRO A 289 8.83 -10.42 -30.64
CA PRO A 289 9.72 -11.44 -30.10
C PRO A 289 11.15 -10.92 -29.89
#